data_AF-A0A271IZX3-F1
#
_entry.id   AF-A0A271IZX3-F1
#
_cell.length_a   1.000
_cell.length_b   1.000
_cell.length_c   1.000
_cell.angle_alpha   90.00
_cell.angle_beta   90.00
_cell.angle_gamma   90.00
#
_symmetry.space_group_name_H-M   'P 1'
#
loop_
_entity.id
_entity.type
_entity.pdbx_description
1 polymer ?
#
loop_
_entity_poly.entity_id
_entity_poly.type
_entity_poly.pdbx_seq_one_letter_code
_entity_poly.pdbx_strand_id
1 'polypeptide(L)'
;MFPALRPILNKGGAGRYISREESVERLRPVAERHLDLLQTYQAALARMADGPAKERVEAMMPYLRTETAKISETILSLGGAPPTGAGREAFAVVEGSDRNRVQGLLDAENDFGGMLREEVDAVHHQERTRAILGHNAEASTSRIDLLRGVAADLPR
;
A
#
# COMPACT_ATOMS: atom_id res chain seq x y z
N MET A 1 30.71 -5.44 31.14
CA MET A 1 29.44 -5.33 30.38
C MET A 1 28.40 -6.16 31.12
N PHE A 2 27.42 -5.52 31.78
CA PHE A 2 26.53 -6.20 32.75
C PHE A 2 25.48 -7.09 32.03
N PRO A 3 25.57 -8.43 32.12
CA PRO A 3 24.65 -9.35 31.43
C PRO A 3 23.22 -9.30 31.99
N ALA A 4 23.06 -8.79 33.21
CA ALA A 4 21.82 -8.78 33.97
C ALA A 4 20.76 -7.78 33.46
N LEU A 5 21.11 -6.86 32.57
CA LEU A 5 20.19 -5.84 32.04
C LEU A 5 19.52 -6.24 30.71
N ARG A 6 20.00 -7.30 30.05
CA ARG A 6 19.41 -7.82 28.80
C ARG A 6 17.91 -8.16 28.90
N PRO A 7 17.42 -8.79 29.98
CA PRO A 7 16.00 -9.13 30.09
C PRO A 7 15.10 -7.91 30.31
N ILE A 8 15.64 -6.81 30.86
CA ILE A 8 14.88 -5.57 31.15
C ILE A 8 14.76 -4.72 29.88
N LEU A 9 15.80 -4.71 29.03
CA LEU A 9 15.75 -4.07 27.71
C LEU A 9 14.86 -4.83 26.70
N ASN A 10 14.50 -6.09 27.01
CA ASN A 10 13.59 -6.91 26.20
C ASN A 10 12.11 -6.83 26.67
N LYS A 11 11.76 -5.99 27.65
CA LYS A 11 10.38 -5.81 28.12
C LYS A 11 9.56 -4.88 27.21
N GLY A 12 9.45 -5.23 25.93
CA GLY A 12 8.65 -4.51 24.92
C GLY A 12 8.21 -5.36 23.72
N GLY A 13 8.12 -6.68 23.90
CA GLY A 13 7.67 -7.62 22.85
C GLY A 13 8.62 -8.81 22.74
N ALA A 14 8.13 -9.97 23.15
CA ALA A 14 8.83 -11.25 23.05
C ALA A 14 8.83 -11.74 21.59
N GLY A 15 9.68 -11.12 20.78
CA GLY A 15 10.00 -11.47 19.40
C GLY A 15 11.18 -10.59 19.02
N ARG A 16 12.28 -11.18 18.52
CA ARG A 16 13.42 -10.37 18.11
C ARG A 16 12.99 -9.62 16.86
N TYR A 17 12.57 -8.35 17.00
CA TYR A 17 12.23 -7.53 15.84
C TYR A 17 13.40 -7.59 14.84
N ILE A 18 13.07 -7.59 13.56
CA ILE A 18 14.08 -7.43 12.52
C ILE A 18 14.79 -6.09 12.67
N SER A 19 15.99 -5.95 12.10
CA SER A 19 16.74 -4.70 12.21
C SER A 19 16.04 -3.55 11.45
N ARG A 20 16.49 -2.32 11.67
CA ARG A 20 15.98 -1.16 10.92
C ARG A 20 16.37 -1.26 9.46
N GLU A 21 17.60 -1.70 9.20
CA GLU A 21 18.16 -1.91 7.87
C GLU A 21 17.35 -2.98 7.12
N GLU A 22 17.07 -4.11 7.76
CA GLU A 22 16.23 -5.16 7.18
C GLU A 22 14.80 -4.67 6.96
N SER A 23 14.24 -3.87 7.88
CA SER A 23 12.92 -3.25 7.67
C SER A 23 12.91 -2.34 6.45
N VAL A 24 13.97 -1.56 6.21
CA VAL A 24 14.09 -0.71 5.01
C VAL A 24 14.13 -1.57 3.76
N GLU A 25 14.96 -2.61 3.73
CA GLU A 25 15.10 -3.52 2.58
C GLU A 25 13.75 -4.14 2.18
N ARG A 26 12.93 -4.50 3.17
CA ARG A 26 11.61 -5.11 2.95
C ARG A 26 10.51 -4.09 2.62
N LEU A 27 10.56 -2.90 3.20
CA LEU A 27 9.58 -1.85 2.93
C LEU A 27 9.77 -1.19 1.56
N ARG A 28 10.97 -1.21 0.98
CA ARG A 28 11.22 -0.61 -0.34
C ARG A 28 10.34 -1.25 -1.43
N PRO A 29 10.29 -2.59 -1.60
CA PRO A 29 9.34 -3.24 -2.51
C PRO A 29 7.88 -2.87 -2.24
N VAL A 30 7.48 -2.76 -0.97
CA VAL A 30 6.11 -2.35 -0.61
C VAL A 30 5.81 -0.95 -1.12
N ALA A 31 6.73 0.01 -0.92
CA ALA A 31 6.59 1.36 -1.41
C ALA A 31 6.59 1.43 -2.95
N GLU A 32 7.41 0.63 -3.64
CA GLU A 32 7.42 0.54 -5.10
C GLU A 32 6.07 0.05 -5.64
N ARG A 33 5.49 -1.00 -5.04
CA ARG A 33 4.16 -1.50 -5.41
C ARG A 33 3.05 -0.51 -5.11
N HIS A 34 3.15 0.26 -4.03
CA HIS A 34 2.17 1.31 -3.75
C HIS A 34 2.24 2.44 -4.79
N LEU A 35 3.44 2.82 -5.24
CA LEU A 35 3.58 3.78 -6.34
C LEU A 35 2.95 3.25 -7.64
N ASP A 36 3.13 1.96 -7.94
CA ASP A 36 2.50 1.33 -9.10
C ASP A 36 0.97 1.32 -9.00
N LEU A 37 0.43 1.04 -7.82
CA LEU A 37 -1.00 1.12 -7.54
C LEU A 37 -1.53 2.54 -7.77
N LEU A 38 -0.83 3.56 -7.26
CA LEU A 38 -1.19 4.96 -7.46
C LEU A 38 -1.21 5.33 -8.96
N GLN A 39 -0.22 4.88 -9.72
CA GLN A 39 -0.18 5.11 -11.17
C GLN A 39 -1.30 4.36 -11.90
N THR A 40 -1.63 3.15 -11.46
CA THR A 40 -2.75 2.36 -12.02
C THR A 40 -4.08 3.08 -11.83
N TYR A 41 -4.32 3.66 -10.65
CA TYR A 41 -5.48 4.51 -10.40
C TYR A 41 -5.51 5.74 -11.32
N GLN A 42 -4.37 6.45 -11.47
CA GLN A 42 -4.28 7.62 -12.34
C GLN A 42 -4.58 7.26 -13.80
N ALA A 43 -4.01 6.15 -14.28
CA ALA A 43 -4.22 5.62 -15.61
C ALA A 43 -5.68 5.26 -15.87
N ALA A 44 -6.34 4.59 -14.92
CA ALA A 44 -7.76 4.25 -15.01
C ALA A 44 -8.62 5.52 -15.07
N LEU A 45 -8.44 6.45 -14.12
CA LEU A 45 -9.20 7.70 -14.05
C LEU A 45 -9.06 8.56 -15.30
N ALA A 46 -7.88 8.59 -15.93
CA ALA A 46 -7.64 9.32 -17.16
C ALA A 46 -8.49 8.83 -18.35
N ARG A 47 -9.02 7.61 -18.29
CA ARG A 47 -9.80 6.99 -19.37
C ARG A 47 -11.24 6.63 -19.00
N MET A 48 -11.60 6.77 -17.73
CA MET A 48 -12.99 6.63 -17.32
C MET A 48 -13.83 7.79 -17.84
N ALA A 49 -15.07 7.48 -18.24
CA ALA A 49 -16.03 8.50 -18.60
C ALA A 49 -16.39 9.36 -17.38
N ASP A 50 -16.69 10.64 -17.62
CA ASP A 50 -17.16 11.52 -16.56
C ASP A 50 -18.52 11.04 -16.05
N GLY A 51 -18.65 10.94 -14.72
CA GLY A 51 -19.86 10.48 -14.06
C GLY A 51 -19.61 9.87 -12.68
N PRO A 52 -20.68 9.35 -12.03
CA PRO A 52 -20.64 8.94 -10.63
C PRO A 52 -19.59 7.86 -10.31
N ALA A 53 -19.30 6.97 -11.26
CA ALA A 53 -18.29 5.93 -11.07
C ALA A 53 -16.88 6.53 -10.97
N LYS A 54 -16.53 7.46 -11.88
CA LYS A 54 -15.23 8.14 -11.88
C LYS A 54 -15.05 9.00 -10.64
N GLU A 55 -16.08 9.76 -10.25
CA GLU A 55 -16.06 10.59 -9.03
C GLU A 55 -15.79 9.76 -7.77
N ARG A 56 -16.42 8.58 -7.65
CA ARG A 56 -16.20 7.68 -6.51
C ARG A 56 -14.79 7.10 -6.47
N VAL A 57 -14.22 6.74 -7.63
CA VAL A 57 -12.83 6.27 -7.72
C VAL A 57 -11.85 7.42 -7.42
N GLU A 58 -12.11 8.62 -7.95
CA GLU A 58 -11.28 9.81 -7.74
C GLU A 58 -11.26 10.23 -6.27
N ALA A 59 -12.38 10.11 -5.56
CA ALA A 59 -12.48 10.39 -4.13
C ALA A 59 -11.55 9.51 -3.26
N MET A 60 -11.07 8.37 -3.77
CA MET A 60 -10.11 7.50 -3.07
C MET A 60 -8.66 8.02 -3.17
N MET A 61 -8.34 8.82 -4.19
CA MET A 61 -6.98 9.22 -4.52
C MET A 61 -6.24 9.99 -3.42
N PRO A 62 -6.86 10.94 -2.69
CA PRO A 62 -6.19 11.64 -1.60
C PRO A 62 -5.68 10.69 -0.52
N TYR A 63 -6.50 9.69 -0.15
CA TYR A 63 -6.16 8.70 0.87
C TYR A 63 -5.00 7.81 0.42
N LEU A 64 -5.06 7.29 -0.81
CA LEU A 64 -4.00 6.47 -1.40
C LEU A 64 -2.65 7.20 -1.40
N ARG A 65 -2.65 8.49 -1.73
CA ARG A 65 -1.43 9.34 -1.68
C ARG A 65 -0.91 9.52 -0.25
N THR A 66 -1.79 9.79 0.71
CA THR A 66 -1.40 9.91 2.13
C THR A 66 -0.82 8.61 2.66
N GLU A 67 -1.39 7.47 2.29
CA GLU A 67 -0.90 6.15 2.69
C GLU A 67 0.49 5.86 2.10
N THR A 68 0.70 6.15 0.82
CA THR A 68 2.03 6.07 0.17
C THR A 68 3.06 6.93 0.89
N ALA A 69 2.69 8.16 1.27
CA ALA A 69 3.57 9.08 2.00
C ALA A 69 3.97 8.51 3.36
N LYS A 70 3.05 7.91 4.12
CA LYS A 70 3.35 7.28 5.42
C LYS A 70 4.36 6.14 5.32
N ILE A 71 4.28 5.30 4.28
CA ILE A 71 5.28 4.23 4.07
C ILE A 71 6.64 4.86 3.75
N SER A 72 6.66 5.90 2.91
CA SER A 72 7.89 6.59 2.52
C SER A 72 8.56 7.28 3.72
N GLU A 73 7.78 7.94 4.57
CA GLU A 73 8.23 8.53 5.85
C GLU A 73 8.75 7.47 6.82
N THR A 74 8.15 6.28 6.81
CA THR A 74 8.62 5.16 7.64
C THR A 74 10.01 4.70 7.19
N ILE A 75 10.23 4.54 5.88
CA ILE A 75 11.55 4.21 5.32
C ILE A 75 12.58 5.28 5.71
N LEU A 76 12.25 6.56 5.56
CA LEU A 76 13.12 7.68 5.95
C LEU A 76 13.44 7.65 7.45
N SER A 77 12.44 7.41 8.30
CA SER A 77 12.60 7.36 9.76
C SER A 77 13.48 6.20 10.22
N LEU A 78 13.56 5.13 9.43
CA LEU A 78 14.43 3.99 9.65
C LEU A 78 15.86 4.20 9.11
N GLY A 79 16.11 5.34 8.44
CA GLY A 79 17.41 5.69 7.85
C GLY A 79 17.59 5.27 6.39
N GLY A 80 16.53 4.79 5.74
CA GLY A 80 16.55 4.39 4.33
C GLY A 80 16.18 5.51 3.36
N ALA A 81 16.37 5.24 2.06
CA ALA A 81 15.88 6.08 0.97
C ALA A 81 14.65 5.42 0.32
N PRO A 82 13.45 6.04 0.39
CA PRO A 82 12.27 5.50 -0.25
C PRO A 82 12.41 5.57 -1.78
N PRO A 83 11.79 4.64 -2.52
CA PRO A 83 11.69 4.75 -3.96
C PRO A 83 10.93 6.02 -4.34
N THR A 84 11.23 6.57 -5.52
CA THR A 84 10.47 7.69 -6.10
C THR A 84 9.74 7.22 -7.35
N GLY A 85 8.72 7.98 -7.75
CA GLY A 85 8.05 7.76 -9.04
C GLY A 85 8.89 8.18 -10.25
N ALA A 86 10.06 8.79 -10.06
CA ALA A 86 10.88 9.31 -11.14
C ALA A 86 11.48 8.18 -11.99
N GLY A 87 11.41 8.31 -13.31
CA GLY A 87 11.97 7.33 -14.25
C GLY A 87 11.17 6.03 -14.37
N ARG A 88 10.00 5.91 -13.73
CA ARG A 88 9.09 4.79 -13.96
C ARG A 88 8.38 4.96 -15.30
N GLU A 89 8.27 3.87 -16.07
CA GLU A 89 7.48 3.85 -17.29
C GLU A 89 5.99 3.97 -16.98
N ALA A 90 5.23 4.56 -17.89
CA ALA A 90 3.78 4.65 -17.73
C ALA A 90 3.17 3.25 -17.76
N PHE A 91 2.33 2.92 -16.78
CA PHE A 91 1.61 1.65 -16.76
C PHE A 91 0.69 1.53 -17.97
N ALA A 92 0.64 0.33 -18.54
CA ALA A 92 -0.36 -0.03 -19.53
C ALA A 92 -1.75 0.16 -18.91
N VAL A 93 -2.55 1.03 -19.52
CA VAL A 93 -3.91 1.27 -19.06
C VAL A 93 -4.77 0.09 -19.49
N VAL A 94 -5.65 -0.36 -18.61
CA VAL A 94 -6.65 -1.38 -18.96
C VAL A 94 -7.58 -0.82 -20.03
N GLU A 95 -7.57 -1.48 -21.19
CA GLU A 95 -8.41 -1.12 -22.32
C GLU A 95 -9.86 -1.60 -22.14
N GLY A 96 -10.78 -0.98 -22.88
CA GLY A 96 -12.19 -1.36 -22.90
C GLY A 96 -13.10 -0.45 -22.08
N SER A 97 -14.07 -1.05 -21.36
CA SER A 97 -15.10 -0.33 -20.61
C SER A 97 -14.62 0.16 -19.24
N ASP A 98 -15.37 1.06 -18.62
CA ASP A 98 -15.09 1.49 -17.24
C ASP A 98 -15.21 0.34 -16.25
N ARG A 99 -16.05 -0.66 -16.53
CA ARG A 99 -16.09 -1.91 -15.77
C ARG A 99 -14.75 -2.65 -15.84
N ASN A 100 -14.15 -2.77 -17.02
CA ASN A 100 -12.83 -3.40 -17.16
C ASN A 100 -11.76 -2.64 -16.37
N ARG A 101 -11.80 -1.29 -16.42
CA ARG A 101 -10.87 -0.46 -15.65
C ARG A 101 -11.02 -0.64 -14.15
N VAL A 102 -12.25 -0.62 -13.64
CA VAL A 102 -12.53 -0.87 -12.22
C VAL A 102 -12.14 -2.30 -11.82
N GLN A 103 -12.33 -3.28 -12.70
CA GLN A 103 -11.84 -4.63 -12.45
C GLN A 103 -10.31 -4.69 -12.36
N GLY A 104 -9.59 -3.99 -13.24
CA GLY A 104 -8.14 -3.86 -13.16
C GLY A 104 -7.67 -3.20 -11.86
N LEU A 105 -8.41 -2.20 -11.36
CA LEU A 105 -8.14 -1.60 -10.04
C LEU A 105 -8.39 -2.59 -8.90
N LEU A 106 -9.46 -3.40 -8.98
CA LEU A 106 -9.72 -4.45 -8.01
C LEU A 106 -8.60 -5.47 -7.96
N ASP A 107 -8.11 -5.92 -9.11
CA ASP A 107 -7.04 -6.91 -9.19
C ASP A 107 -5.75 -6.31 -8.58
N ALA A 108 -5.40 -5.07 -8.93
CA ALA A 108 -4.23 -4.38 -8.39
C ALA A 108 -4.32 -4.15 -6.86
N GLU A 109 -5.50 -3.79 -6.33
CA GLU A 109 -5.71 -3.66 -4.89
C GLU A 109 -5.64 -5.00 -4.16
N ASN A 110 -6.18 -6.08 -4.73
CA ASN A 110 -6.10 -7.41 -4.12
C ASN A 110 -4.65 -7.87 -4.03
N ASP A 111 -3.85 -7.65 -5.08
CA ASP A 111 -2.43 -7.97 -5.10
C ASP A 111 -1.65 -7.16 -4.04
N PHE A 112 -1.86 -5.85 -4.02
CA PHE A 112 -1.19 -4.96 -3.05
C PHE A 112 -1.60 -5.24 -1.61
N GLY A 113 -2.90 -5.36 -1.35
CA GLY A 113 -3.45 -5.68 -0.04
C GLY A 113 -3.03 -7.09 0.43
N GLY A 114 -2.87 -8.04 -0.50
CA GLY A 114 -2.33 -9.37 -0.22
C GLY A 114 -0.88 -9.30 0.27
N MET A 115 -0.03 -8.60 -0.47
CA MET A 115 1.37 -8.37 -0.10
C MET A 115 1.51 -7.66 1.27
N LEU A 116 0.67 -6.66 1.56
CA LEU A 116 0.69 -5.97 2.86
C LEU A 116 0.33 -6.91 4.01
N ARG A 117 -0.71 -7.73 3.85
CA ARG A 117 -1.13 -8.70 4.87
C ARG A 117 -0.04 -9.74 5.13
N GLU A 118 0.54 -10.28 4.05
CA GLU A 118 1.65 -11.23 4.16
C GLU A 118 2.85 -10.61 4.90
N GLU A 119 3.22 -9.37 4.58
CA GLU A 119 4.34 -8.70 5.25
C GLU A 119 4.04 -8.45 6.75
N VAL A 120 2.82 -8.03 7.10
CA VAL A 120 2.40 -7.82 8.50
C VAL A 120 2.44 -9.12 9.31
N ASP A 121 1.97 -10.21 8.72
CA ASP A 121 1.81 -11.49 9.39
C ASP A 121 3.14 -12.25 9.49
N ALA A 122 3.94 -12.24 8.43
CA ALA A 122 5.18 -13.01 8.34
C ALA A 122 6.38 -12.30 8.99
N VAL A 123 6.35 -10.97 9.14
CA VAL A 123 7.54 -10.19 9.52
C VAL A 123 7.35 -9.41 10.81
N HIS A 124 8.26 -9.66 11.75
CA HIS A 124 8.31 -8.97 13.04
C HIS A 124 9.02 -7.60 12.91
N HIS A 125 8.42 -6.67 12.16
CA HIS A 125 8.86 -5.27 12.18
C HIS A 125 8.65 -4.63 13.56
N GLN A 126 9.29 -3.48 13.79
CA GLN A 126 9.00 -2.63 14.94
C GLN A 126 7.50 -2.27 14.99
N GLU A 127 6.92 -2.18 16.20
CA GLU A 127 5.48 -1.97 16.40
C GLU A 127 4.89 -0.81 15.60
N ARG A 128 5.60 0.33 15.52
CA ARG A 128 5.15 1.48 14.71
C ARG A 128 5.03 1.13 13.23
N THR A 129 5.98 0.39 12.68
CA THR A 129 5.96 -0.06 11.28
C THR A 129 4.83 -1.07 11.06
N ARG A 130 4.66 -2.02 11.98
CA ARG A 130 3.53 -2.98 11.92
C ARG A 130 2.18 -2.26 11.92
N ALA A 131 2.00 -1.28 12.79
CA ALA A 131 0.77 -0.50 12.85
C ALA A 131 0.49 0.27 11.54
N ILE A 132 1.52 0.84 10.92
CA ILE A 132 1.39 1.53 9.63
C ILE A 132 1.00 0.55 8.53
N LEU A 133 1.70 -0.60 8.42
CA LEU A 133 1.39 -1.62 7.42
C LEU A 133 -0.02 -2.22 7.61
N GLY A 134 -0.40 -2.51 8.86
CA GLY A 134 -1.73 -3.00 9.20
C GLY A 134 -2.83 -2.01 8.80
N HIS A 135 -2.64 -0.72 9.13
CA HIS A 135 -3.56 0.33 8.70
C HIS A 135 -3.68 0.44 7.17
N ASN A 136 -2.58 0.28 6.43
CA ASN A 136 -2.62 0.28 4.97
C ASN A 136 -3.36 -0.95 4.42
N ALA A 137 -3.22 -2.12 5.06
CA ALA A 137 -3.93 -3.34 4.67
C ALA A 137 -5.45 -3.22 4.87
N GLU A 138 -5.88 -2.63 6.00
CA GLU A 138 -7.29 -2.32 6.26
C GLU A 138 -7.84 -1.28 5.28
N ALA A 139 -7.04 -0.26 4.95
CA ALA A 139 -7.43 0.76 3.98
C ALA A 139 -7.59 0.18 2.56
N SER A 140 -6.68 -0.71 2.14
CA SER A 140 -6.82 -1.45 0.87
C SER A 140 -8.08 -2.31 0.85
N THR A 141 -8.39 -3.01 1.95
CA THR A 141 -9.64 -3.78 2.09
C THR A 141 -10.88 -2.87 1.92
N SER A 142 -10.86 -1.71 2.56
CA SER A 142 -11.95 -0.73 2.45
C SER A 142 -12.10 -0.21 1.01
N ARG A 143 -10.99 0.04 0.30
CA ARG A 143 -11.04 0.44 -1.12
C ARG A 143 -11.55 -0.67 -2.02
N ILE A 144 -11.18 -1.93 -1.78
CA ILE A 144 -11.73 -3.07 -2.51
C ILE A 144 -13.25 -3.12 -2.40
N ASP A 145 -13.80 -2.92 -1.20
CA ASP A 145 -15.25 -2.93 -1.00
C ASP A 145 -15.93 -1.74 -1.71
N LEU A 146 -15.32 -0.56 -1.70
CA LEU A 146 -15.82 0.58 -2.46
C LEU A 146 -15.79 0.33 -3.98
N LEU A 147 -14.68 -0.23 -4.49
CA LEU A 147 -14.53 -0.58 -5.90
C LEU A 147 -15.52 -1.66 -6.34
N ARG A 148 -15.81 -2.66 -5.49
CA ARG A 148 -16.88 -3.65 -5.73
C ARG A 148 -18.24 -2.98 -5.87
N GLY A 149 -18.52 -1.98 -5.02
CA GLY A 149 -19.71 -1.16 -5.13
C GLY A 149 -19.78 -0.40 -6.46
N VAL A 150 -18.68 0.23 -6.88
CA VAL A 150 -18.60 0.92 -8.18
C VAL A 150 -18.80 -0.06 -9.35
N ALA A 151 -18.16 -1.23 -9.28
CA ALA A 151 -18.29 -2.26 -10.31
C ALA A 151 -19.71 -2.82 -10.41
N ALA A 152 -20.46 -2.90 -9.30
CA ALA A 152 -21.85 -3.36 -9.31
C ALA A 152 -22.77 -2.40 -10.08
N ASP A 153 -22.50 -1.09 -10.02
CA ASP A 153 -23.32 -0.05 -10.62
C ASP A 153 -23.03 0.18 -12.12
N LEU A 154 -21.90 -0.31 -12.62
CA LEU A 154 -21.51 -0.16 -14.02
C LEU A 154 -22.24 -1.17 -14.94
N PRO A 155 -22.51 -0.85 -16.22
CA PRO A 155 -23.04 -1.81 -17.17
C PRO A 155 -22.11 -3.03 -17.33
N ARG A 156 -22.68 -4.22 -17.57
CA ARG A 156 -21.92 -5.43 -17.90
C ARG A 156 -21.29 -5.34 -19.28
#